data_AF-A0A086BME6-F1
#
_entry.id   AF-A0A086BME6-F1
#
_cell.length_a   1.000
_cell.length_b   1.000
_cell.length_c   1.000
_cell.angle_alpha   90.00
_cell.angle_beta   90.00
_cell.angle_gamma   90.00
#
_symmetry.space_group_name_H-M   'P 1'
#
loop_
_entity.id
_entity.type
_entity.pdbx_description
1 polymer ?
#
loop_
_entity_poly.entity_id
_entity_poly.type
_entity_poly.pdbx_seq_one_letter_code
_entity_poly.pdbx_strand_id
1 'polypeptide(L)'
;MKKKLIFIFSFLFVILSSQQRKQPAKLQVKEDYTHEFTKTTFPILWSGFQREAVHSFDQKNQNVAVSYVQQKTKKTKTVLTFYIYPKKSINNQLLRDEFLSYDYALNQNSNKGIDLKPSFGSISNDSLTVNSVYSAFNSAVGTPDFFKGVKYVDKTALLAIYECGGWTFKIRISSDDMTSDQMIGMKEKAENYFGVLNIAAVKTLPINEVPDILLSPVVKRDSMMTLATIKAAEAKIEWIGKQLNKKERLTGFSDMKIDSEVYATEKMIDFYKAHEKDWTLNPDTKKYFTEMIKISENGKIKNHIYEKFHRVVDYPEGGSQQEDYVQFKIDKDVSENTNEIFYKIFYKLE
;
A
#
# COMPACT_ATOMS: atom_id res chain seq x y z
N MET A 1 53.41 -9.64 15.79
CA MET A 1 52.81 -9.22 14.51
C MET A 1 51.36 -9.74 14.37
N LYS A 2 50.46 -9.48 15.34
CA LYS A 2 49.08 -10.05 15.39
C LYS A 2 47.99 -9.07 15.89
N LYS A 3 48.22 -7.75 15.83
CA LYS A 3 47.23 -6.73 16.28
C LYS A 3 46.72 -5.78 15.18
N LYS A 4 47.16 -5.94 13.93
CA LYS A 4 46.73 -5.09 12.79
C LYS A 4 45.64 -5.72 11.91
N LEU A 5 45.22 -6.97 12.15
CA LEU A 5 44.22 -7.65 11.30
C LEU A 5 42.77 -7.39 11.72
N ILE A 6 42.53 -6.98 12.98
CA ILE A 6 41.18 -6.79 13.52
C ILE A 6 40.55 -5.46 13.04
N PHE A 7 41.37 -4.43 12.79
CA PHE A 7 40.88 -3.13 12.31
C PHE A 7 40.41 -3.13 10.85
N ILE A 8 40.87 -4.08 10.03
CA ILE A 8 40.43 -4.22 8.63
C ILE A 8 39.06 -4.93 8.56
N PHE A 9 38.76 -5.83 9.49
CA PHE A 9 37.45 -6.49 9.56
C PHE A 9 36.34 -5.57 10.09
N SER A 10 36.66 -4.61 10.96
CA SER A 10 35.69 -3.63 11.46
C SER A 10 35.27 -2.57 10.44
N PHE A 11 36.11 -2.27 9.44
CA PHE A 11 35.79 -1.30 8.38
C PHE A 11 34.95 -1.89 7.23
N LEU A 12 35.00 -3.21 7.04
CA LEU A 12 34.19 -3.91 6.03
C LEU A 12 32.71 -4.02 6.41
N PHE A 13 32.39 -4.02 7.71
CA PHE A 13 31.00 -4.14 8.18
C PHE A 13 30.18 -2.83 8.13
N VAL A 14 30.83 -1.67 7.97
CA VAL A 14 30.13 -0.37 7.92
C VAL A 14 29.67 0.00 6.49
N ILE A 15 30.19 -0.67 5.45
CA ILE A 15 29.85 -0.35 4.04
C ILE A 15 28.60 -1.11 3.54
N LEU A 16 28.10 -2.09 4.30
CA LEU A 16 26.90 -2.86 3.92
C LEU A 16 25.58 -2.24 4.38
N SER A 17 25.63 -1.10 5.07
CA SER A 17 24.46 -0.42 5.61
C SER A 17 24.10 0.83 4.80
N SER A 18 23.07 0.69 3.96
CA SER A 18 22.33 1.75 3.24
C SER A 18 22.98 2.35 1.98
N GLN A 19 22.79 1.67 0.84
CA GLN A 19 23.16 2.15 -0.50
C GLN A 19 22.07 3.01 -1.18
N GLN A 20 21.29 3.77 -0.41
CA GLN A 20 20.35 4.72 -1.01
C GLN A 20 21.12 5.93 -1.55
N ARG A 21 20.76 6.38 -2.75
CA ARG A 21 21.32 7.62 -3.29
C ARG A 21 20.67 8.80 -2.59
N LYS A 22 21.46 9.84 -2.29
CA LYS A 22 20.92 11.13 -1.77
C LYS A 22 19.95 11.78 -2.76
N GLN A 23 20.17 11.57 -4.06
CA GLN A 23 19.29 12.02 -5.14
C GLN A 23 19.21 10.94 -6.24
N PRO A 24 18.07 10.82 -6.94
CA PRO A 24 17.93 9.86 -8.03
C PRO A 24 18.93 10.15 -9.16
N ALA A 25 19.59 9.11 -9.67
CA ALA A 25 20.52 9.22 -10.80
C ALA A 25 19.83 8.82 -12.10
N LYS A 26 19.89 9.67 -13.13
CA LYS A 26 19.46 9.28 -14.49
C LYS A 26 20.49 8.31 -15.09
N LEU A 27 20.06 7.12 -15.46
CA LEU A 27 20.89 6.12 -16.10
C LEU A 27 21.09 6.45 -17.59
N GLN A 28 22.31 6.27 -18.08
CA GLN A 28 22.66 6.49 -19.49
C GLN A 28 22.33 5.24 -20.30
N VAL A 29 21.05 5.03 -20.62
CA VAL A 29 20.58 3.85 -21.37
C VAL A 29 19.99 4.27 -22.71
N LYS A 30 20.70 3.99 -23.80
CA LYS A 30 20.28 4.34 -25.17
C LYS A 30 19.42 3.28 -25.85
N GLU A 31 19.54 2.03 -25.43
CA GLU A 31 18.81 0.87 -25.97
C GLU A 31 17.65 0.47 -25.06
N ASP A 32 17.07 -0.72 -25.25
CA ASP A 32 16.11 -1.27 -24.30
C ASP A 32 16.74 -1.42 -22.91
N TYR A 33 15.98 -1.10 -21.87
CA TYR A 33 16.45 -1.23 -20.49
C TYR A 33 15.87 -2.48 -19.85
N THR A 34 16.71 -3.44 -19.51
CA THR A 34 16.30 -4.59 -18.71
C THR A 34 16.63 -4.35 -17.24
N HIS A 35 15.61 -4.36 -16.38
CA HIS A 35 15.82 -4.34 -14.93
C HIS A 35 16.37 -5.69 -14.48
N GLU A 36 17.63 -5.71 -14.04
CA GLU A 36 18.39 -6.95 -13.84
C GLU A 36 17.76 -7.91 -12.82
N PHE A 37 17.09 -7.37 -11.80
CA PHE A 37 16.54 -8.19 -10.70
C PHE A 37 15.19 -8.81 -11.05
N THR A 38 14.32 -8.07 -11.73
CA THR A 38 13.00 -8.58 -12.12
C THR A 38 12.94 -9.14 -13.54
N LYS A 39 14.03 -8.97 -14.31
CA LYS A 39 14.13 -9.28 -15.75
C LYS A 39 13.10 -8.56 -16.62
N THR A 40 12.42 -7.56 -16.08
CA THR A 40 11.46 -6.73 -16.81
C THR A 40 12.18 -5.87 -17.83
N THR A 41 11.80 -6.00 -19.10
CA THR A 41 12.38 -5.21 -20.20
C THR A 41 11.50 -4.01 -20.50
N PHE A 42 12.12 -2.84 -20.53
CA PHE A 42 11.53 -1.55 -20.85
C PHE A 42 12.08 -1.07 -22.20
N PRO A 43 11.34 -1.28 -23.30
CA PRO A 43 11.86 -0.96 -24.63
C PRO A 43 11.95 0.54 -24.86
N ILE A 44 12.74 0.97 -25.86
CA ILE A 44 12.83 2.38 -26.26
C ILE A 44 11.45 2.94 -26.66
N LEU A 45 10.66 2.15 -27.39
CA LEU A 45 9.32 2.50 -27.86
C LEU A 45 8.33 1.45 -27.38
N TRP A 46 7.26 1.89 -26.71
CA TRP A 46 6.21 1.01 -26.24
C TRP A 46 4.84 1.62 -26.50
N SER A 47 3.98 0.93 -27.27
CA SER A 47 2.60 1.37 -27.53
C SER A 47 2.48 2.84 -28.02
N GLY A 48 3.44 3.31 -28.82
CA GLY A 48 3.49 4.70 -29.30
C GLY A 48 3.99 5.72 -28.27
N PHE A 49 4.53 5.27 -27.13
CA PHE A 49 5.25 6.09 -26.17
C PHE A 49 6.75 5.89 -26.31
N GLN A 50 7.49 6.99 -26.29
CA GLN A 50 8.94 7.02 -26.28
C GLN A 50 9.46 6.99 -24.84
N ARG A 51 10.40 6.12 -24.51
CA ARG A 51 11.08 6.11 -23.22
C ARG A 51 11.92 7.39 -23.07
N GLU A 52 11.62 8.20 -22.06
CA GLU A 52 12.27 9.50 -21.81
C GLU A 52 13.45 9.36 -20.85
N ALA A 53 13.30 8.54 -19.80
CA ALA A 53 14.32 8.36 -18.79
C ALA A 53 14.17 7.05 -18.01
N VAL A 54 15.31 6.60 -17.48
CA VAL A 54 15.39 5.64 -16.38
C VAL A 54 16.12 6.30 -15.24
N HIS A 55 15.48 6.39 -14.08
CA HIS A 55 16.05 6.91 -12.86
C HIS A 55 16.28 5.76 -11.87
N SER A 56 17.44 5.77 -11.22
CA SER A 56 17.77 4.84 -10.15
C SER A 56 17.89 5.57 -8.82
N PHE A 57 17.31 5.00 -7.76
CA PHE A 57 17.28 5.58 -6.41
C PHE A 57 18.29 4.92 -5.46
N ASP A 58 18.92 3.82 -5.88
CA ASP A 58 19.98 3.16 -5.14
C ASP A 58 21.20 2.86 -6.02
N GLN A 59 22.31 2.46 -5.42
CA GLN A 59 23.54 2.20 -6.17
C GLN A 59 23.47 0.89 -6.99
N LYS A 60 22.63 -0.06 -6.59
CA LYS A 60 22.45 -1.37 -7.24
C LYS A 60 21.46 -1.32 -8.41
N ASN A 61 20.75 -0.21 -8.58
CA ASN A 61 19.65 -0.07 -9.52
C ASN A 61 18.52 -1.08 -9.28
N GLN A 62 18.22 -1.40 -8.01
CA GLN A 62 17.08 -2.23 -7.62
C GLN A 62 15.78 -1.42 -7.53
N ASN A 63 15.90 -0.17 -7.08
CA ASN A 63 14.84 0.80 -7.04
C ASN A 63 14.97 1.73 -8.25
N VAL A 64 14.07 1.57 -9.22
CA VAL A 64 14.08 2.32 -10.48
C VAL A 64 12.72 2.91 -10.81
N ALA A 65 12.74 4.06 -11.48
CA ALA A 65 11.60 4.62 -12.16
C ALA A 65 11.89 4.73 -13.66
N VAL A 66 10.98 4.23 -14.49
CA VAL A 66 11.08 4.30 -15.95
C VAL A 66 9.93 5.15 -16.49
N SER A 67 10.25 6.24 -17.17
CA SER A 67 9.26 7.18 -17.70
C SER A 67 9.18 7.12 -19.22
N TYR A 68 7.95 7.10 -19.71
CA TYR A 68 7.54 7.09 -21.10
C TYR A 68 6.70 8.33 -21.38
N VAL A 69 6.89 8.92 -22.56
CA VAL A 69 6.17 10.11 -23.00
C VAL A 69 5.56 9.87 -24.37
N GLN A 70 4.29 10.26 -24.50
CA GLN A 70 3.64 10.43 -25.78
C GLN A 70 3.20 11.88 -25.89
N GLN A 71 3.71 12.57 -26.91
CA GLN A 71 3.36 13.97 -27.19
C GLN A 71 2.66 14.04 -28.54
N LYS A 72 1.34 14.19 -28.54
CA LYS A 72 0.54 14.26 -29.78
C LYS A 72 0.62 15.65 -30.42
N THR A 73 0.64 16.69 -29.60
CA THR A 73 0.83 18.08 -30.02
C THR A 73 1.76 18.82 -29.06
N LYS A 74 2.16 20.04 -29.40
CA LYS A 74 2.98 20.89 -28.49
C LYS A 74 2.33 21.10 -27.10
N LYS A 75 1.01 20.92 -26.98
CA LYS A 75 0.24 21.17 -25.75
C LYS A 75 -0.36 19.91 -25.10
N THR A 76 -0.29 18.74 -25.76
CA THR A 76 -0.89 17.49 -25.27
C THR A 76 0.20 16.45 -25.04
N LYS A 77 0.42 16.14 -23.76
CA LYS A 77 1.45 15.22 -23.28
C LYS A 77 0.81 14.22 -22.33
N THR A 78 1.00 12.94 -22.65
CA THR A 78 0.76 11.85 -21.70
C THR A 78 2.11 11.33 -21.20
N VAL A 79 2.24 11.21 -19.89
CA VAL A 79 3.41 10.65 -19.21
C VAL A 79 3.00 9.42 -18.44
N LEU A 80 3.74 8.34 -18.66
CA LEU A 80 3.59 7.07 -17.98
C LEU A 80 4.88 6.77 -17.24
N THR A 81 4.81 6.52 -15.94
CA THR A 81 5.97 6.18 -15.12
C THR A 81 5.73 4.88 -14.38
N PHE A 82 6.65 3.95 -14.56
CA PHE A 82 6.73 2.68 -13.86
C PHE A 82 7.74 2.77 -12.74
N TYR A 83 7.39 2.25 -11.57
CA TYR A 83 8.32 2.12 -10.45
C TYR A 83 8.44 0.65 -10.09
N ILE A 84 9.69 0.18 -9.95
CA ILE A 84 10.02 -1.14 -9.42
C ILE A 84 10.99 -0.92 -8.27
N TYR A 85 10.69 -1.47 -7.09
CA TYR A 85 11.62 -1.44 -5.97
C TYR A 85 11.42 -2.63 -5.02
N PRO A 86 12.49 -3.12 -4.37
CA PRO A 86 12.42 -4.27 -3.48
C PRO A 86 11.82 -3.87 -2.12
N LYS A 87 11.20 -4.85 -1.46
CA LYS A 87 10.73 -4.76 -0.08
C LYS A 87 11.58 -5.62 0.84
N LYS A 88 11.88 -5.10 2.03
CA LYS A 88 12.54 -5.85 3.11
C LYS A 88 11.56 -6.56 4.04
N SER A 89 10.34 -6.05 4.10
CA SER A 89 9.23 -6.65 4.84
C SER A 89 7.92 -6.25 4.17
N ILE A 90 6.90 -7.07 4.40
CA ILE A 90 5.55 -6.84 3.90
C ILE A 90 4.61 -7.01 5.05
N ASN A 91 3.80 -5.99 5.30
CA ASN A 91 2.75 -6.03 6.29
C ASN A 91 1.38 -5.91 5.61
N ASN A 92 0.33 -6.39 6.27
CA ASN A 92 -1.03 -6.40 5.74
C ASN A 92 -1.59 -5.03 5.35
N GLN A 93 -1.04 -3.93 5.91
CA GLN A 93 -1.52 -2.56 5.67
C GLN A 93 -0.74 -1.85 4.56
N LEU A 94 0.36 -2.43 4.08
CA LEU A 94 1.35 -1.73 3.27
C LEU A 94 0.76 -1.12 1.99
N LEU A 95 -0.13 -1.86 1.31
CA LEU A 95 -0.75 -1.39 0.09
C LEU A 95 -1.65 -0.16 0.34
N ARG A 96 -2.37 -0.14 1.47
CA ARG A 96 -3.18 1.01 1.91
C ARG A 96 -2.29 2.17 2.30
N ASP A 97 -1.26 1.92 3.09
CA ASP A 97 -0.30 2.94 3.55
C ASP A 97 0.36 3.65 2.35
N GLU A 98 0.75 2.91 1.30
CA GLU A 98 1.32 3.47 0.07
C GLU A 98 0.30 4.31 -0.73
N PHE A 99 -0.96 3.89 -0.79
CA PHE A 99 -2.03 4.64 -1.46
C PHE A 99 -2.33 5.96 -0.72
N LEU A 100 -2.55 5.90 0.60
CA LEU A 100 -2.80 7.08 1.44
C LEU A 100 -1.62 8.05 1.48
N SER A 101 -0.39 7.53 1.49
CA SER A 101 0.81 8.38 1.41
C SER A 101 0.87 9.16 0.10
N TYR A 102 0.42 8.55 -1.00
CA TYR A 102 0.33 9.24 -2.28
C TYR A 102 -0.80 10.28 -2.30
N ASP A 103 -1.97 9.94 -1.77
CA ASP A 103 -3.09 10.88 -1.64
C ASP A 103 -2.70 12.12 -0.84
N TYR A 104 -2.06 11.92 0.32
CA TYR A 104 -1.52 13.01 1.13
C TYR A 104 -0.54 13.87 0.34
N ALA A 105 0.48 13.25 -0.27
CA ALA A 105 1.48 13.98 -1.05
C ALA A 105 0.86 14.74 -2.23
N LEU A 106 -0.14 14.17 -2.89
CA LEU A 106 -0.83 14.80 -4.00
C LEU A 106 -1.61 16.04 -3.55
N ASN A 107 -2.37 15.93 -2.47
CA ASN A 107 -3.13 17.05 -1.90
C ASN A 107 -2.23 18.18 -1.40
N GLN A 108 -1.03 17.88 -0.89
CA GLN A 108 -0.04 18.91 -0.53
C GLN A 108 0.53 19.66 -1.75
N ASN A 109 0.49 19.07 -2.95
CA ASN A 109 1.08 19.63 -4.16
C ASN A 109 0.01 20.12 -5.17
N SER A 110 -1.26 20.10 -4.79
CA SER A 110 -2.40 20.53 -5.60
C SER A 110 -2.95 21.85 -5.07
N ASN A 111 -3.50 22.69 -5.96
CA ASN A 111 -4.22 23.90 -5.57
C ASN A 111 -5.73 23.67 -5.33
N LYS A 112 -6.20 22.45 -5.51
CA LYS A 112 -7.57 22.01 -5.25
C LYS A 112 -7.54 20.72 -4.44
N GLY A 113 -8.53 20.50 -3.58
CA GLY A 113 -8.71 19.20 -2.93
C GLY A 113 -8.93 18.11 -3.96
N ILE A 114 -8.18 17.02 -3.87
CA ILE A 114 -8.30 15.87 -4.75
C ILE A 114 -8.81 14.70 -3.90
N ASP A 115 -9.94 14.13 -4.32
CA ASP A 115 -10.53 12.95 -3.69
C ASP A 115 -10.08 11.70 -4.46
N LEU A 116 -9.11 10.97 -3.92
CA LEU A 116 -8.66 9.70 -4.48
C LEU A 116 -9.63 8.58 -4.08
N LYS A 117 -10.57 8.27 -4.98
CA LYS A 117 -11.48 7.14 -4.79
C LYS A 117 -10.75 5.83 -5.14
N PRO A 118 -10.49 4.94 -4.17
CA PRO A 118 -9.81 3.69 -4.44
C PRO A 118 -10.72 2.75 -5.24
N SER A 119 -10.10 1.99 -6.13
CA SER A 119 -10.65 0.85 -6.83
C SER A 119 -9.73 -0.33 -6.62
N PHE A 120 -10.29 -1.53 -6.55
CA PHE A 120 -9.56 -2.75 -6.25
C PHE A 120 -9.59 -3.66 -7.47
N GLY A 121 -8.46 -4.27 -7.79
CA GLY A 121 -8.34 -5.17 -8.94
C GLY A 121 -7.37 -6.29 -8.66
N SER A 122 -7.46 -7.37 -9.43
CA SER A 122 -6.52 -8.49 -9.35
C SER A 122 -6.18 -9.00 -10.74
N ILE A 123 -4.95 -9.50 -10.89
CA ILE A 123 -4.48 -10.22 -12.08
C ILE A 123 -3.99 -11.59 -11.63
N SER A 124 -4.34 -12.65 -12.37
CA SER A 124 -4.07 -14.03 -11.96
C SER A 124 -3.63 -14.91 -13.12
N ASN A 125 -2.84 -15.95 -12.81
CA ASN A 125 -2.53 -17.06 -13.71
C ASN A 125 -2.56 -18.40 -12.95
N ASP A 126 -2.00 -19.45 -13.55
CA ASP A 126 -1.97 -20.79 -12.93
C ASP A 126 -1.16 -20.87 -11.63
N SER A 127 -0.26 -19.92 -11.39
CA SER A 127 0.70 -19.94 -10.28
C SER A 127 0.46 -18.88 -9.20
N LEU A 128 0.03 -17.67 -9.58
CA LEU A 128 0.02 -16.48 -8.73
C LEU A 128 -1.22 -15.61 -8.98
N THR A 129 -1.63 -14.87 -7.95
CA THR A 129 -2.64 -13.82 -8.04
C THR A 129 -2.09 -12.56 -7.40
N VAL A 130 -1.95 -11.48 -8.16
CA VAL A 130 -1.48 -10.18 -7.66
C VAL A 130 -2.67 -9.24 -7.49
N ASN A 131 -2.86 -8.74 -6.28
CA ASN A 131 -3.84 -7.71 -5.98
C ASN A 131 -3.28 -6.31 -6.23
N SER A 132 -4.18 -5.37 -6.48
CA SER A 132 -3.85 -3.97 -6.74
C SER A 132 -4.91 -3.03 -6.17
N VAL A 133 -4.44 -1.84 -5.78
CA VAL A 133 -5.28 -0.68 -5.53
C VAL A 133 -4.95 0.38 -6.58
N TYR A 134 -5.97 0.99 -7.15
CA TYR A 134 -5.77 2.03 -8.16
C TYR A 134 -6.85 3.11 -8.06
N SER A 135 -6.59 4.25 -8.68
CA SER A 135 -7.56 5.34 -8.79
C SER A 135 -7.26 6.16 -10.03
N ALA A 136 -8.30 6.48 -10.80
CA ALA A 136 -8.26 7.48 -11.86
C ALA A 136 -8.97 8.74 -11.35
N PHE A 137 -8.30 9.88 -11.45
CA PHE A 137 -8.76 11.13 -10.84
C PHE A 137 -8.31 12.34 -11.66
N ASN A 138 -8.98 13.46 -11.45
CA ASN A 138 -8.54 14.75 -11.97
C ASN A 138 -7.63 15.42 -10.95
N SER A 139 -6.55 16.03 -11.43
CA SER A 139 -5.54 16.66 -10.59
C SER A 139 -5.12 18.00 -11.16
N ALA A 140 -4.77 18.93 -10.28
CA ALA A 140 -4.24 20.24 -10.64
C ALA A 140 -2.90 20.42 -9.93
N VAL A 141 -1.89 19.65 -10.34
CA VAL A 141 -0.58 19.62 -9.66
C VAL A 141 0.27 20.80 -10.09
N GLY A 142 0.95 21.42 -9.12
CA GLY A 142 1.87 22.51 -9.36
C GLY A 142 3.11 22.06 -10.13
N THR A 143 3.46 22.80 -11.18
CA THR A 143 4.72 22.65 -11.91
C THR A 143 5.53 23.94 -11.84
N PRO A 144 6.86 23.89 -11.71
CA PRO A 144 7.67 25.10 -11.72
C PRO A 144 7.44 25.91 -13.00
N ASP A 145 7.17 27.20 -12.85
CA ASP A 145 6.96 28.14 -13.96
C ASP A 145 7.90 29.33 -13.80
N PHE A 146 8.68 29.61 -14.84
CA PHE A 146 9.72 30.65 -14.79
C PHE A 146 9.16 32.05 -14.49
N PHE A 147 7.93 32.34 -14.90
CA PHE A 147 7.31 33.66 -14.71
C PHE A 147 6.37 33.71 -13.51
N LYS A 148 5.71 32.60 -13.16
CA LYS A 148 4.66 32.54 -12.13
C LYS A 148 5.08 31.82 -10.85
N GLY A 149 6.32 31.35 -10.75
CA GLY A 149 6.82 30.52 -9.66
C GLY A 149 6.29 29.08 -9.75
N VAL A 150 4.97 28.92 -9.66
CA VAL A 150 4.26 27.65 -9.83
C VAL A 150 3.05 27.84 -10.73
N LYS A 151 2.95 27.02 -11.77
CA LYS A 151 1.77 26.90 -12.63
C LYS A 151 1.07 25.58 -12.36
N TYR A 152 -0.20 25.67 -12.01
CA TYR A 152 -1.08 24.51 -11.86
C TYR A 152 -1.71 24.18 -13.21
N VAL A 153 -1.66 22.90 -13.58
CA VAL A 153 -2.21 22.39 -14.85
C VAL A 153 -3.18 21.28 -14.52
N ASP A 154 -4.44 21.45 -14.94
CA ASP A 154 -5.45 20.41 -14.82
C ASP A 154 -5.05 19.23 -15.74
N LYS A 155 -4.99 18.02 -15.16
CA LYS A 155 -4.66 16.76 -15.83
C LYS A 155 -5.55 15.66 -15.30
N THR A 156 -5.89 14.71 -16.16
CA THR A 156 -6.37 13.41 -15.72
C THR A 156 -5.16 12.55 -15.37
N ALA A 157 -5.24 11.84 -14.25
CA ALA A 157 -4.15 11.04 -13.71
C ALA A 157 -4.66 9.67 -13.24
N LEU A 158 -3.74 8.71 -13.19
CA LEU A 158 -3.99 7.40 -12.63
C LEU A 158 -2.82 6.97 -11.75
N LEU A 159 -3.15 6.41 -10.60
CA LEU A 159 -2.22 5.66 -9.75
C LEU A 159 -2.68 4.20 -9.73
N ALA A 160 -1.77 3.26 -9.92
CA ALA A 160 -2.00 1.85 -9.61
C ALA A 160 -0.80 1.28 -8.85
N ILE A 161 -1.04 0.60 -7.74
CA ILE A 161 -0.03 -0.01 -6.88
C ILE A 161 -0.36 -1.49 -6.76
N TYR A 162 0.65 -2.34 -6.95
CA TYR A 162 0.49 -3.79 -7.00
C TYR A 162 1.25 -4.47 -5.85
N GLU A 163 0.64 -5.51 -5.30
CA GLU A 163 1.21 -6.34 -4.23
C GLU A 163 1.98 -7.53 -4.85
N CYS A 164 3.23 -7.29 -5.26
CA CYS A 164 4.03 -8.23 -6.05
C CYS A 164 5.05 -9.02 -5.23
N GLY A 165 4.64 -9.62 -4.12
CA GLY A 165 5.55 -10.29 -3.20
C GLY A 165 6.62 -9.31 -2.73
N GLY A 166 7.88 -9.73 -2.69
CA GLY A 166 9.03 -8.93 -2.28
C GLY A 166 9.39 -7.74 -3.16
N TRP A 167 8.55 -7.38 -4.13
CA TRP A 167 8.68 -6.19 -4.96
C TRP A 167 7.41 -5.33 -4.87
N THR A 168 7.55 -4.01 -4.99
CA THR A 168 6.45 -3.15 -5.43
C THR A 168 6.58 -2.95 -6.94
N PHE A 169 5.46 -3.08 -7.64
CA PHE A 169 5.27 -2.44 -8.94
C PHE A 169 4.23 -1.34 -8.81
N LYS A 170 4.52 -0.15 -9.34
CA LYS A 170 3.59 0.99 -9.33
C LYS A 170 3.57 1.66 -10.69
N ILE A 171 2.36 1.98 -11.16
CA ILE A 171 2.12 2.74 -12.38
C ILE A 171 1.59 4.12 -11.98
N ARG A 172 2.15 5.15 -12.59
CA ARG A 172 1.59 6.51 -12.58
C ARG A 172 1.37 6.97 -14.00
N ILE A 173 0.16 7.46 -14.29
CA ILE A 173 -0.18 8.06 -15.57
C ILE A 173 -0.63 9.50 -15.32
N SER A 174 -0.24 10.41 -16.18
CA SER A 174 -0.79 11.77 -16.23
C SER A 174 -0.97 12.17 -17.69
N SER A 175 -2.12 12.75 -18.03
CA SER A 175 -2.45 13.12 -19.40
C SER A 175 -3.22 14.44 -19.43
N ASP A 176 -3.02 15.17 -20.52
CA ASP A 176 -3.78 16.37 -20.84
C ASP A 176 -5.09 16.05 -21.59
N ASP A 177 -5.24 14.84 -22.16
CA ASP A 177 -6.32 14.52 -23.11
C ASP A 177 -6.96 13.13 -22.97
N MET A 178 -6.47 12.26 -22.07
CA MET A 178 -7.09 10.95 -21.82
C MET A 178 -8.24 11.02 -20.82
N THR A 179 -9.32 10.28 -21.10
CA THR A 179 -10.41 10.02 -20.14
C THR A 179 -9.98 9.00 -19.08
N SER A 180 -10.72 8.91 -17.97
CA SER A 180 -10.49 7.90 -16.93
C SER A 180 -10.51 6.47 -17.48
N ASP A 181 -11.44 6.14 -18.39
CA ASP A 181 -11.53 4.81 -19.00
C ASP A 181 -10.31 4.51 -19.88
N GLN A 182 -9.81 5.50 -20.63
CA GLN A 182 -8.59 5.36 -21.42
C GLN A 182 -7.36 5.14 -20.53
N MET A 183 -7.31 5.79 -19.36
CA MET A 183 -6.24 5.56 -18.38
C MET A 183 -6.28 4.14 -17.82
N ILE A 184 -7.48 3.63 -17.49
CA ILE A 184 -7.66 2.27 -16.99
C ILE A 184 -7.25 1.25 -18.06
N GLY A 185 -7.68 1.44 -19.32
CA GLY A 185 -7.23 0.60 -20.43
C GLY A 185 -5.71 0.65 -20.65
N MET A 186 -5.07 1.81 -20.45
CA MET A 186 -3.60 1.92 -20.51
C MET A 186 -2.91 1.20 -19.34
N LYS A 187 -3.47 1.27 -18.13
CA LYS A 187 -3.01 0.48 -16.96
C LYS A 187 -3.05 -1.01 -17.27
N GLU A 188 -4.18 -1.51 -17.79
CA GLU A 188 -4.37 -2.93 -18.15
C GLU A 188 -3.43 -3.39 -19.26
N LYS A 189 -3.17 -2.54 -20.25
CA LYS A 189 -2.18 -2.84 -21.28
C LYS A 189 -0.77 -2.93 -20.69
N ALA A 190 -0.43 -2.02 -19.78
CA ALA A 190 0.89 -1.96 -19.15
C ALA A 190 1.14 -3.15 -18.21
N GLU A 191 0.18 -3.50 -17.35
CA GLU A 191 0.35 -4.62 -16.41
C GLU A 191 0.61 -5.95 -17.12
N ASN A 192 -0.05 -6.17 -18.25
CA ASN A 192 0.11 -7.37 -19.06
C ASN A 192 1.46 -7.37 -19.80
N TYR A 193 1.81 -6.25 -20.45
CA TYR A 193 3.05 -6.19 -21.23
C TYR A 193 4.31 -6.28 -20.35
N PHE A 194 4.36 -5.52 -19.26
CA PHE A 194 5.52 -5.51 -18.36
C PHE A 194 5.55 -6.71 -17.40
N GLY A 195 4.52 -7.56 -17.43
CA GLY A 195 4.48 -8.83 -16.75
C GLY A 195 4.47 -8.70 -15.23
N VAL A 196 3.44 -8.07 -14.66
CA VAL A 196 3.28 -7.90 -13.20
C VAL A 196 3.39 -9.24 -12.45
N LEU A 197 2.79 -10.30 -13.01
CA LEU A 197 2.88 -11.66 -12.46
C LEU A 197 4.33 -12.20 -12.48
N ASN A 198 5.11 -11.88 -13.50
CA ASN A 198 6.51 -12.30 -13.59
C ASN A 198 7.35 -11.57 -12.54
N ILE A 199 7.10 -10.28 -12.31
CA ILE A 199 7.75 -9.51 -11.24
C ILE A 199 7.46 -10.15 -9.87
N ALA A 200 6.20 -10.49 -9.61
CA ALA A 200 5.78 -11.11 -8.36
C ALA A 200 6.41 -12.49 -8.13
N ALA A 201 6.64 -13.27 -9.20
CA ALA A 201 7.24 -14.59 -9.13
C ALA A 201 8.72 -14.58 -8.69
N VAL A 202 9.43 -13.45 -8.83
CA VAL A 202 10.86 -13.38 -8.51
C VAL A 202 11.13 -13.56 -7.02
N LYS A 203 10.25 -13.04 -6.16
CA LYS A 203 10.40 -13.14 -4.71
C LYS A 203 9.03 -13.24 -4.06
N THR A 204 8.52 -14.47 -3.90
CA THR A 204 7.25 -14.72 -3.22
C THR A 204 7.37 -14.60 -1.70
N LEU A 205 6.24 -14.45 -1.02
CA LEU A 205 6.14 -14.45 0.44
C LEU A 205 6.40 -15.86 1.03
N PRO A 206 7.01 -15.95 2.23
CA PRO A 206 7.27 -17.22 2.92
C PRO A 206 6.00 -17.74 3.62
N ILE A 207 4.97 -18.09 2.85
CA ILE A 207 3.62 -18.43 3.37
C ILE A 207 3.53 -19.70 4.23
N ASN A 208 4.64 -20.45 4.36
CA ASN A 208 4.74 -21.60 5.25
C ASN A 208 5.15 -21.19 6.67
N GLU A 209 5.65 -19.97 6.84
CA GLU A 209 5.97 -19.37 8.13
C GLU A 209 4.75 -18.63 8.66
N VAL A 210 4.67 -18.48 9.99
CA VAL A 210 3.65 -17.64 10.62
C VAL A 210 4.12 -16.19 10.57
N PRO A 211 3.29 -15.23 10.13
CA PRO A 211 3.65 -13.81 10.17
C PRO A 211 4.00 -13.35 11.60
N ASP A 212 4.99 -12.48 11.70
CA ASP A 212 5.30 -11.76 12.93
C ASP A 212 4.15 -10.79 13.27
N ILE A 213 3.82 -10.64 14.56
CA ILE A 213 2.85 -9.66 15.07
C ILE A 213 3.62 -8.48 15.67
N LEU A 214 3.37 -7.28 15.16
CA LEU A 214 3.85 -6.03 15.74
C LEU A 214 2.69 -5.31 16.44
N LEU A 215 2.79 -5.13 17.75
CA LEU A 215 1.81 -4.44 18.57
C LEU A 215 2.14 -2.94 18.70
N SER A 216 1.11 -2.09 18.62
CA SER A 216 1.21 -0.66 18.91
C SER A 216 1.51 -0.44 20.40
N PRO A 217 2.38 0.54 20.78
CA PRO A 217 2.67 0.81 22.19
C PRO A 217 1.43 1.06 23.05
N VAL A 218 0.36 1.62 22.47
CA VAL A 218 -0.89 1.96 23.16
C VAL A 218 -1.61 0.74 23.74
N VAL A 219 -1.38 -0.48 23.24
CA VAL A 219 -2.06 -1.68 23.75
C VAL A 219 -1.50 -2.13 25.09
N LYS A 220 -0.28 -1.69 25.43
CA LYS A 220 0.40 -2.03 26.69
C LYS A 220 -0.18 -1.31 27.92
N ARG A 221 -1.27 -0.57 27.74
CA ARG A 221 -1.99 0.14 28.81
C ARG A 221 -2.51 -0.80 29.90
N ASP A 222 -2.90 -2.02 29.52
CA ASP A 222 -3.20 -3.13 30.43
C ASP A 222 -3.10 -4.49 29.72
N SER A 223 -3.25 -5.56 30.51
CA SER A 223 -3.20 -6.94 30.01
C SER A 223 -4.39 -7.28 29.10
N MET A 224 -5.59 -6.78 29.40
CA MET A 224 -6.79 -7.07 28.61
C MET A 224 -6.61 -6.57 27.17
N MET A 225 -6.23 -5.31 27.00
CA MET A 225 -6.02 -4.69 25.69
C MET A 225 -4.92 -5.40 24.91
N THR A 226 -3.82 -5.76 25.57
CA THR A 226 -2.72 -6.51 24.96
C THR A 226 -3.19 -7.88 24.46
N LEU A 227 -3.82 -8.68 25.33
CA LEU A 227 -4.21 -10.06 25.02
C LEU A 227 -5.34 -10.11 23.99
N ALA A 228 -6.34 -9.22 24.08
CA ALA A 228 -7.40 -9.12 23.09
C ALA A 228 -6.83 -8.72 21.71
N THR A 229 -5.87 -7.80 21.67
CA THR A 229 -5.20 -7.41 20.42
C THR A 229 -4.41 -8.57 19.82
N ILE A 230 -3.67 -9.33 20.63
CA ILE A 230 -2.97 -10.55 20.18
C ILE A 230 -3.99 -11.53 19.60
N LYS A 231 -5.13 -11.73 20.29
CA LYS A 231 -6.18 -12.63 19.82
C LYS A 231 -6.76 -12.21 18.47
N ALA A 232 -6.96 -10.91 18.26
CA ALA A 232 -7.38 -10.35 16.99
C ALA A 232 -6.36 -10.63 15.87
N ALA A 233 -5.07 -10.42 16.15
CA ALA A 233 -3.99 -10.66 15.20
C ALA A 233 -3.87 -12.14 14.82
N GLU A 234 -3.92 -13.05 15.80
CA GLU A 234 -3.93 -14.50 15.57
C GLU A 234 -5.14 -14.93 14.74
N ALA A 235 -6.33 -14.43 15.07
CA ALA A 235 -7.56 -14.70 14.32
C ALA A 235 -7.45 -14.24 12.87
N LYS A 236 -6.81 -13.09 12.63
CA LYS A 236 -6.57 -12.59 11.27
C LYS A 236 -5.61 -13.48 10.48
N ILE A 237 -4.51 -13.92 11.11
CA ILE A 237 -3.56 -14.86 10.49
C ILE A 237 -4.28 -16.17 10.12
N GLU A 238 -5.11 -16.70 11.02
CA GLU A 238 -5.92 -17.88 10.77
C GLU A 238 -6.89 -17.69 9.60
N TRP A 239 -7.62 -16.56 9.59
CA TRP A 239 -8.55 -16.24 8.52
C TRP A 239 -7.85 -16.16 7.17
N ILE A 240 -6.71 -15.47 7.10
CA ILE A 240 -5.89 -15.36 5.89
C ILE A 240 -5.46 -16.74 5.40
N GLY A 241 -4.96 -17.59 6.31
CA GLY A 241 -4.50 -18.94 5.98
C GLY A 241 -5.59 -19.85 5.42
N LYS A 242 -6.85 -19.67 5.86
CA LYS A 242 -8.01 -20.49 5.47
C LYS A 242 -8.74 -19.95 4.23
N GLN A 243 -8.92 -18.64 4.15
CA GLN A 243 -9.80 -18.01 3.15
C GLN A 243 -9.06 -17.52 1.91
N LEU A 244 -7.80 -17.08 2.05
CA LEU A 244 -7.02 -16.68 0.88
C LEU A 244 -6.39 -17.90 0.21
N ASN A 245 -6.61 -18.01 -1.10
CA ASN A 245 -5.99 -19.05 -1.90
C ASN A 245 -4.45 -18.93 -1.85
N LYS A 246 -3.75 -20.04 -2.06
CA LYS A 246 -2.29 -20.09 -2.00
C LYS A 246 -1.64 -19.10 -2.98
N LYS A 247 -2.21 -18.94 -4.18
CA LYS A 247 -1.66 -18.10 -5.26
C LYS A 247 -1.62 -16.62 -4.86
N GLU A 248 -2.65 -16.15 -4.17
CA GLU A 248 -2.76 -14.79 -3.64
C GLU A 248 -1.81 -14.59 -2.46
N ARG A 249 -1.78 -15.54 -1.52
CA ARG A 249 -0.88 -15.47 -0.36
C ARG A 249 0.60 -15.38 -0.74
N LEU A 250 0.99 -15.96 -1.88
CA LEU A 250 2.37 -15.92 -2.35
C LEU A 250 2.83 -14.52 -2.76
N THR A 251 1.93 -13.61 -3.13
CA THR A 251 2.29 -12.26 -3.54
C THR A 251 1.88 -11.22 -2.50
N GLY A 252 0.93 -11.53 -1.64
CA GLY A 252 0.31 -10.53 -0.78
C GLY A 252 -0.65 -11.08 0.25
N PHE A 253 -1.03 -10.23 1.21
CA PHE A 253 -2.05 -10.54 2.22
C PHE A 253 -2.66 -9.26 2.77
N SER A 254 -2.93 -8.32 1.85
CA SER A 254 -3.51 -7.03 2.17
C SER A 254 -4.84 -7.17 2.91
N ASP A 255 -5.05 -6.28 3.88
CA ASP A 255 -6.28 -6.14 4.63
C ASP A 255 -7.37 -5.30 3.93
N MET A 256 -7.19 -5.01 2.64
CA MET A 256 -8.22 -4.37 1.83
C MET A 256 -9.48 -5.24 1.73
N LYS A 257 -9.37 -6.56 1.90
CA LYS A 257 -10.56 -7.43 2.06
C LYS A 257 -11.12 -7.25 3.47
N ILE A 258 -12.26 -6.55 3.56
CA ILE A 258 -12.87 -6.13 4.82
C ILE A 258 -13.18 -7.29 5.77
N ASP A 259 -13.54 -8.46 5.24
CA ASP A 259 -13.99 -9.60 6.05
C ASP A 259 -12.91 -10.13 6.99
N SER A 260 -11.63 -10.01 6.63
CA SER A 260 -10.52 -10.38 7.52
C SER A 260 -10.45 -9.49 8.77
N GLU A 261 -10.75 -8.21 8.61
CA GLU A 261 -10.75 -7.23 9.70
C GLU A 261 -12.02 -7.33 10.54
N VAL A 262 -13.16 -7.62 9.93
CA VAL A 262 -14.41 -7.94 10.65
C VAL A 262 -14.18 -9.13 11.56
N TYR A 263 -13.67 -10.24 11.02
CA TYR A 263 -13.41 -11.45 11.79
C TYR A 263 -12.43 -11.22 12.95
N ALA A 264 -11.34 -10.50 12.70
CA ALA A 264 -10.37 -10.15 13.74
C ALA A 264 -10.99 -9.27 14.85
N THR A 265 -11.81 -8.28 14.46
CA THR A 265 -12.50 -7.38 15.39
C THR A 265 -13.50 -8.14 16.25
N GLU A 266 -14.30 -9.02 15.66
CA GLU A 266 -15.23 -9.88 16.39
C GLU A 266 -14.49 -10.75 17.41
N LYS A 267 -13.35 -11.35 17.03
CA LYS A 267 -12.53 -12.15 17.97
C LYS A 267 -11.91 -11.33 19.09
N MET A 268 -11.58 -10.07 18.84
CA MET A 268 -11.14 -9.14 19.87
C MET A 268 -12.26 -8.88 20.90
N ILE A 269 -13.49 -8.65 20.41
CA ILE A 269 -14.67 -8.39 21.25
C ILE A 269 -15.08 -9.66 22.02
N ASP A 270 -15.11 -10.82 21.37
CA ASP A 270 -15.41 -12.11 21.99
C ASP A 270 -14.46 -12.40 23.16
N PHE A 271 -13.16 -12.16 22.95
CA PHE A 271 -12.15 -12.35 23.98
C PHE A 271 -12.40 -11.44 25.19
N TYR A 272 -12.68 -10.16 24.95
CA TYR A 272 -13.02 -9.22 26.01
C TYR A 272 -14.25 -9.67 26.80
N LYS A 273 -15.34 -10.02 26.11
CA LYS A 273 -16.60 -10.47 26.74
C LYS A 273 -16.38 -11.70 27.63
N ALA A 274 -15.51 -12.62 27.22
CA ALA A 274 -15.21 -13.84 27.98
C ALA A 274 -14.34 -13.60 29.23
N HIS A 275 -13.47 -12.58 29.23
CA HIS A 275 -12.46 -12.37 30.27
C HIS A 275 -12.59 -11.02 31.00
N GLU A 276 -13.69 -10.29 30.83
CA GLU A 276 -13.89 -8.95 31.40
C GLU A 276 -13.65 -8.90 32.93
N LYS A 277 -13.93 -10.00 33.62
CA LYS A 277 -13.82 -10.13 35.07
C LYS A 277 -12.45 -10.63 35.54
N ASP A 278 -11.58 -11.03 34.62
CA ASP A 278 -10.32 -11.72 34.96
C ASP A 278 -9.20 -10.74 35.31
N TRP A 279 -9.33 -9.46 34.92
CA TRP A 279 -8.28 -8.44 35.09
C TRP A 279 -8.83 -7.09 35.53
N THR A 280 -7.99 -6.32 36.22
CA THR A 280 -8.24 -4.89 36.45
C THR A 280 -8.07 -4.14 35.14
N LEU A 281 -9.14 -3.48 34.69
CA LEU A 281 -9.18 -2.80 33.40
C LEU A 281 -8.82 -1.32 33.53
N ASN A 282 -7.99 -0.82 32.62
CA ASN A 282 -7.81 0.60 32.43
C ASN A 282 -9.14 1.23 31.95
N PRO A 283 -9.53 2.42 32.46
CA PRO A 283 -10.75 3.11 32.00
C PRO A 283 -10.85 3.27 30.48
N ASP A 284 -9.73 3.54 29.80
CA ASP A 284 -9.71 3.71 28.35
C ASP A 284 -9.94 2.38 27.62
N THR A 285 -9.43 1.26 28.15
CA THR A 285 -9.70 -0.08 27.61
C THR A 285 -11.18 -0.42 27.74
N LYS A 286 -11.76 -0.19 28.93
CA LYS A 286 -13.19 -0.42 29.16
C LYS A 286 -14.05 0.44 28.25
N LYS A 287 -13.70 1.72 28.08
CA LYS A 287 -14.38 2.64 27.16
C LYS A 287 -14.30 2.12 25.72
N TYR A 288 -13.11 1.79 25.23
CA TYR A 288 -12.90 1.24 23.89
C TYR A 288 -13.79 0.02 23.63
N PHE A 289 -13.76 -0.99 24.50
CA PHE A 289 -14.56 -2.20 24.30
C PHE A 289 -16.05 -1.95 24.44
N THR A 290 -16.48 -1.06 25.34
CA THR A 290 -17.89 -0.66 25.44
C THR A 290 -18.38 -0.06 24.12
N GLU A 291 -17.60 0.83 23.51
CA GLU A 291 -17.95 1.44 22.23
C GLU A 291 -17.91 0.43 21.08
N MET A 292 -16.89 -0.44 21.01
CA MET A 292 -16.80 -1.50 20.00
C MET A 292 -17.93 -2.52 20.10
N ILE A 293 -18.38 -2.86 21.31
CA ILE A 293 -19.54 -3.71 21.55
C ILE A 293 -20.81 -3.03 21.02
N LYS A 294 -21.03 -1.74 21.30
CA LYS A 294 -22.15 -0.99 20.72
C LYS A 294 -22.13 -1.01 19.19
N ILE A 295 -20.97 -0.78 18.57
CA ILE A 295 -20.79 -0.83 17.11
C ILE A 295 -21.15 -2.22 16.58
N SER A 296 -20.67 -3.28 17.24
CA SER A 296 -20.92 -4.68 16.88
C SER A 296 -22.40 -5.05 16.98
N GLU A 297 -23.05 -4.77 18.10
CA GLU A 297 -24.46 -5.13 18.37
C GLU A 297 -25.45 -4.37 17.48
N ASN A 298 -25.05 -3.25 16.88
CA ASN A 298 -25.84 -2.51 15.91
C ASN A 298 -25.49 -2.88 14.44
N GLY A 299 -24.65 -3.89 14.22
CA GLY A 299 -24.27 -4.33 12.87
C GLY A 299 -23.41 -3.33 12.09
N LYS A 300 -22.68 -2.44 12.78
CA LYS A 300 -21.92 -1.34 12.16
C LYS A 300 -20.43 -1.60 12.01
N ILE A 301 -19.94 -2.83 12.26
CA ILE A 301 -18.50 -3.17 12.19
C ILE A 301 -17.89 -2.83 10.81
N LYS A 302 -18.56 -3.19 9.71
CA LYS A 302 -18.05 -2.90 8.36
C LYS A 302 -17.94 -1.40 8.10
N ASN A 303 -18.94 -0.62 8.51
CA ASN A 303 -18.91 0.84 8.38
C ASN A 303 -17.81 1.47 9.25
N HIS A 304 -17.62 0.96 10.47
CA HIS A 304 -16.52 1.37 11.35
C HIS A 304 -15.15 1.11 10.72
N ILE A 305 -14.92 -0.10 10.19
CA ILE A 305 -13.67 -0.47 9.51
C ILE A 305 -13.43 0.41 8.28
N TYR A 306 -14.48 0.69 7.51
CA TYR A 306 -14.41 1.57 6.33
C TYR A 306 -13.97 2.99 6.69
N GLU A 307 -14.52 3.56 7.76
CA GLU A 307 -14.07 4.86 8.28
C GLU A 307 -12.64 4.79 8.81
N LYS A 308 -12.35 3.82 9.69
CA LYS A 308 -11.06 3.59 10.32
C LYS A 308 -9.90 3.54 9.33
N PHE A 309 -10.13 2.95 8.16
CA PHE A 309 -9.14 2.83 7.10
C PHE A 309 -9.28 3.85 5.98
N HIS A 310 -9.90 5.00 6.29
CA HIS A 310 -10.03 6.14 5.39
C HIS A 310 -10.61 5.75 4.02
N ARG A 311 -11.59 4.83 4.01
CA ARG A 311 -12.28 4.33 2.80
C ARG A 311 -11.41 3.48 1.87
N VAL A 312 -10.17 3.17 2.25
CA VAL A 312 -9.24 2.33 1.48
C VAL A 312 -9.38 0.87 1.93
N VAL A 313 -10.58 0.34 1.73
CA VAL A 313 -10.95 -1.06 1.95
C VAL A 313 -12.06 -1.42 0.97
N ASP A 314 -12.07 -2.65 0.48
CA ASP A 314 -13.06 -3.17 -0.44
C ASP A 314 -14.38 -3.42 0.30
N TYR A 315 -15.25 -2.41 0.21
CA TYR A 315 -16.61 -2.43 0.75
C TYR A 315 -17.51 -1.57 -0.14
N PRO A 316 -18.13 -2.16 -1.19
CA PRO A 316 -18.91 -1.43 -2.18
C PRO A 316 -20.04 -0.57 -1.59
N GLU A 317 -20.66 -1.04 -0.51
CA GLU A 317 -21.74 -0.32 0.19
C GLU A 317 -21.22 0.81 1.09
N GLY A 318 -19.91 0.87 1.38
CA GLY A 318 -19.33 1.80 2.33
C GLY A 318 -19.58 3.28 2.00
N GLY A 319 -19.60 3.62 0.71
CA GLY A 319 -19.89 4.98 0.25
C GLY A 319 -21.31 5.44 0.59
N SER A 320 -22.32 4.58 0.41
CA SER A 320 -23.72 4.93 0.71
C SER A 320 -24.04 4.87 2.19
N GLN A 321 -23.26 4.12 2.98
CA GLN A 321 -23.45 3.96 4.42
C GLN A 321 -22.76 5.03 5.28
N GLN A 322 -22.02 5.96 4.66
CA GLN A 322 -21.14 6.87 5.38
C GLN A 322 -21.92 7.87 6.26
N GLU A 323 -22.91 8.55 5.70
CA GLU A 323 -23.70 9.57 6.42
C GLU A 323 -24.45 8.93 7.60
N ASP A 324 -25.10 7.79 7.35
CA ASP A 324 -25.79 6.99 8.37
C ASP A 324 -24.85 6.57 9.51
N TYR A 325 -23.61 6.21 9.19
CA TYR A 325 -22.65 5.81 10.21
C TYR A 325 -22.11 6.99 11.02
N VAL A 326 -21.90 8.16 10.39
CA VAL A 326 -21.56 9.40 11.11
C VAL A 326 -22.67 9.78 12.09
N GLN A 327 -23.93 9.74 11.64
CA GLN A 327 -25.07 10.02 12.51
C GLN A 327 -25.16 9.02 13.66
N PHE A 328 -24.96 7.72 13.38
CA PHE A 328 -24.91 6.69 14.42
C PHE A 328 -23.86 6.98 15.50
N LYS A 329 -22.65 7.42 15.12
CA LYS A 329 -21.60 7.75 16.10
C LYS A 329 -22.01 8.92 17.00
N ILE A 330 -22.66 9.94 16.43
CA ILE A 330 -23.20 11.08 17.18
C ILE A 330 -24.28 10.62 18.15
N ASP A 331 -25.25 9.85 17.66
CA ASP A 331 -26.41 9.39 18.46
C ASP A 331 -26.02 8.42 19.58
N LYS A 332 -24.93 7.66 19.40
CA LYS A 332 -24.47 6.64 20.35
C LYS A 332 -23.23 7.04 21.16
N ASP A 333 -22.75 8.27 20.97
CA ASP A 333 -21.56 8.84 21.60
C ASP A 333 -20.35 7.89 21.46
N VAL A 334 -20.05 7.52 20.20
CA VAL A 334 -18.89 6.69 19.84
C VAL A 334 -17.72 7.61 19.52
N SER A 335 -16.60 7.41 20.20
CA SER A 335 -15.42 8.26 20.07
C SER A 335 -14.49 7.84 18.93
N GLU A 336 -13.69 8.79 18.45
CA GLU A 336 -12.64 8.55 17.43
C GLU A 336 -11.53 7.61 17.91
N ASN A 337 -11.37 7.40 19.22
CA ASN A 337 -10.36 6.49 19.78
C ASN A 337 -10.57 5.03 19.30
N THR A 338 -11.78 4.68 18.86
CA THR A 338 -12.07 3.36 18.28
C THR A 338 -11.32 3.11 16.96
N ASN A 339 -10.89 4.17 16.27
CA ASN A 339 -10.17 4.11 15.00
C ASN A 339 -8.67 3.77 15.14
N GLU A 340 -8.14 3.63 16.37
CA GLU A 340 -6.73 3.28 16.59
C GLU A 340 -6.35 1.94 15.94
N ILE A 341 -5.17 1.91 15.30
CA ILE A 341 -4.57 0.70 14.73
C ILE A 341 -3.68 0.07 15.79
N PHE A 342 -4.09 -1.09 16.30
CA PHE A 342 -3.42 -1.75 17.42
C PHE A 342 -2.32 -2.72 17.04
N TYR A 343 -2.33 -3.24 15.82
CA TYR A 343 -1.32 -4.20 15.38
C TYR A 343 -1.10 -4.15 13.87
N LYS A 344 0.05 -4.69 13.44
CA LYS A 344 0.34 -5.09 12.06
C LYS A 344 0.85 -6.52 12.08
N ILE A 345 0.46 -7.31 11.09
CA ILE A 345 1.06 -8.63 10.84
C ILE A 345 1.98 -8.52 9.63
N PHE A 346 3.16 -9.15 9.68
CA PHE A 346 4.14 -8.96 8.63
C PHE A 346 5.07 -10.17 8.41
N TYR A 347 5.59 -10.30 7.19
CA TYR A 347 6.71 -11.16 6.86
C TYR A 347 7.97 -10.32 6.69
N LYS A 348 9.10 -10.83 7.18
CA LYS A 348 10.43 -10.35 6.78
C LYS A 348 10.84 -11.09 5.51
N LEU A 349 11.52 -10.38 4.63
CA LEU A 349 11.97 -10.90 3.35
C LEU A 349 13.49 -10.89 3.34
N GLU A 350 14.08 -12.05 3.62
CA GLU A 350 15.54 -12.24 3.68
C GLU A 350 16.27 -11.79 2.41
#